data_AF-A0A1F7X3B1-F1
#
_entry.id   AF-A0A1F7X3B1-F1
#
_cell.length_a   1.000
_cell.length_b   1.000
_cell.length_c   1.000
_cell.angle_alpha   90.00
_cell.angle_beta   90.00
_cell.angle_gamma   90.00
#
_symmetry.space_group_name_H-M   'P 1'
#
loop_
_entity.id
_entity.type
_entity.pdbx_description
1 polymer ?
#
loop_
_entity_poly.entity_id
_entity_poly.type
_entity_poly.pdbx_seq_one_letter_code
_entity_poly.pdbx_strand_id
1 'polypeptide(L)'
;MKTDTVDPARLSTGHWDHNTNKQIDEGDIGRSYSADVIASDSAFRKPFKWKDGWRISVGSVSIGLKIESVKTYRLVPFNTYEGEKFTYEESHNLDDNHVSRFSYEGMIVKKGKEQYILTELLILISDEKKIETTKQLTLF
;
A
#
# COMPACT_ATOMS: atom_id res chain seq x y z
N MET A 1 2.22 -0.54 15.00
CA MET A 1 2.44 -0.22 13.57
C MET A 1 3.79 -0.79 13.15
N LYS A 2 3.84 -1.65 12.12
CA LYS A 2 5.10 -2.26 11.64
C LYS A 2 5.68 -1.45 10.48
N THR A 3 7.01 -1.43 10.39
CA THR A 3 7.75 -0.78 9.30
C THR A 3 8.75 -1.75 8.69
N ASP A 4 9.09 -1.56 7.41
CA ASP A 4 10.15 -2.29 6.73
C ASP A 4 10.79 -1.42 5.63
N THR A 5 12.00 -1.77 5.20
CA THR A 5 12.70 -1.07 4.13
C THR A 5 12.45 -1.73 2.78
N VAL A 6 12.42 -0.94 1.71
CA VAL A 6 12.23 -1.44 0.35
C VAL A 6 13.14 -0.71 -0.64
N ASP A 7 13.52 -1.43 -1.69
CA ASP A 7 14.20 -0.88 -2.86
C ASP A 7 13.44 0.35 -3.41
N PRO A 8 14.09 1.51 -3.59
CA PRO A 8 13.47 2.74 -4.06
C PRO A 8 12.85 2.59 -5.46
N ALA A 9 13.38 1.69 -6.29
CA ALA A 9 12.83 1.42 -7.62
C ALA A 9 11.38 0.89 -7.55
N ARG A 10 11.04 0.16 -6.48
CA ARG A 10 9.65 -0.30 -6.25
C ARG A 10 8.71 0.82 -5.81
N LEU A 11 9.27 1.91 -5.32
CA LEU A 11 8.55 3.14 -4.96
C LEU A 11 8.60 4.20 -6.06
N SER A 12 9.24 3.93 -7.20
CA SER A 12 9.33 4.86 -8.32
C SER A 12 7.94 5.30 -8.78
N THR A 13 7.75 6.61 -8.91
CA THR A 13 6.55 7.20 -9.53
C THR A 13 6.53 6.99 -11.05
N GLY A 14 7.64 6.53 -11.64
CA GLY A 14 7.82 6.39 -13.07
C GLY A 14 7.86 7.74 -13.79
N HIS A 15 7.78 7.70 -15.11
CA HIS A 15 7.59 8.88 -15.94
C HIS A 15 6.61 8.61 -17.08
N TRP A 16 5.99 9.68 -17.56
CA TRP A 16 5.08 9.59 -18.70
C TRP A 16 5.89 9.56 -20.00
N ASP A 17 5.73 8.51 -20.78
CA ASP A 17 6.26 8.45 -22.15
C ASP A 17 5.20 8.92 -23.14
N HIS A 18 5.46 10.06 -23.77
CA HIS A 18 4.57 10.65 -24.77
C HIS A 18 4.51 9.85 -26.08
N ASN A 19 5.51 9.02 -26.38
CA ASN A 19 5.50 8.20 -27.60
C ASN A 19 4.54 7.01 -27.48
N THR A 20 4.49 6.39 -26.30
CA THR A 20 3.61 5.24 -26.02
C THR A 20 2.32 5.62 -25.31
N ASN A 21 2.19 6.88 -24.90
CA ASN A 21 1.06 7.43 -24.13
C ASN A 21 0.78 6.63 -22.85
N LYS A 22 1.85 6.26 -22.13
CA LYS A 22 1.81 5.39 -20.94
C LYS A 22 2.81 5.85 -19.90
N GLN A 23 2.50 5.55 -18.64
CA GLN A 23 3.48 5.60 -17.56
C GLN A 23 4.45 4.42 -17.71
N ILE A 24 5.75 4.72 -17.75
CA ILE A 24 6.84 3.73 -17.78
C ILE A 24 7.70 3.86 -16.53
N ASP A 25 8.39 2.77 -16.17
CA ASP A 25 9.26 2.66 -14.99
C ASP A 25 8.61 2.98 -13.64
N GLU A 26 7.28 2.89 -13.57
CA GLU A 26 6.54 2.98 -12.32
C GLU A 26 6.73 1.68 -11.51
N GLY A 27 7.09 1.85 -10.24
CA GLY A 27 7.28 0.77 -9.30
C GLY A 27 5.98 0.00 -9.02
N ASP A 28 6.11 -1.27 -8.67
CA ASP A 28 4.94 -2.14 -8.45
C ASP A 28 4.10 -1.73 -7.23
N ILE A 29 4.69 -1.08 -6.23
CA ILE A 29 3.98 -0.57 -5.04
C ILE A 29 3.11 0.63 -5.40
N GLY A 30 3.63 1.59 -6.17
CA GLY A 30 2.86 2.75 -6.66
C GLY A 30 1.65 2.32 -7.48
N ARG A 31 1.87 1.40 -8.44
CA ARG A 31 0.83 0.80 -9.29
C ARG A 31 -0.28 0.07 -8.53
N SER A 32 0.00 -0.34 -7.30
CA SER A 32 -0.94 -1.04 -6.44
C SER A 32 -1.83 -0.11 -5.60
N TYR A 33 -1.59 1.21 -5.62
CA TYR A 33 -2.37 2.19 -4.86
C TYR A 33 -3.85 2.00 -5.14
N SER A 34 -4.68 1.87 -4.10
CA SER A 34 -6.08 1.49 -4.26
C SER A 34 -7.06 2.22 -3.33
N ALA A 35 -6.65 3.25 -2.58
CA ALA A 35 -7.56 3.90 -1.63
C ALA A 35 -8.79 4.54 -2.30
N ASP A 36 -8.59 5.18 -3.46
CA ASP A 36 -9.63 5.78 -4.29
C ASP A 36 -10.62 4.75 -4.88
N VAL A 37 -10.10 3.58 -5.29
CA VAL A 37 -10.96 2.51 -5.86
C VAL A 37 -11.68 1.72 -4.78
N ILE A 38 -11.14 1.65 -3.55
CA ILE A 38 -11.84 1.07 -2.40
C ILE A 38 -13.05 1.91 -2.03
N ALA A 39 -12.90 3.24 -1.98
CA ALA A 39 -13.99 4.15 -1.66
C ALA A 39 -15.14 4.11 -2.68
N SER A 40 -14.86 3.72 -3.92
CA SER A 40 -15.84 3.59 -5.01
C SER A 40 -16.35 2.16 -5.22
N ASP A 41 -16.10 1.25 -4.26
CA ASP A 41 -16.43 -0.18 -4.34
C ASP A 41 -16.02 -0.79 -5.70
N SER A 42 -14.86 -0.36 -6.20
CA SER A 42 -14.29 -0.83 -7.46
C SER A 42 -13.23 -1.90 -7.21
N ALA A 43 -12.86 -2.63 -8.27
CA ALA A 43 -11.82 -3.65 -8.14
C ALA A 43 -10.48 -3.01 -7.77
N PHE A 44 -9.80 -3.55 -6.76
CA PHE A 44 -8.47 -3.04 -6.38
C PHE A 44 -7.46 -3.24 -7.52
N ARG A 45 -6.45 -2.38 -7.57
CA ARG A 45 -5.42 -2.38 -8.64
C ARG A 45 -4.54 -3.64 -8.59
N LYS A 46 -3.49 -3.72 -9.40
CA LYS A 46 -2.64 -4.92 -9.39
C LYS A 46 -1.90 -4.99 -8.04
N PRO A 47 -2.09 -6.05 -7.23
CA PRO A 47 -1.38 -6.18 -5.98
C PRO A 47 0.09 -6.51 -6.24
N PHE A 48 0.94 -6.21 -5.27
CA PHE A 48 2.36 -6.58 -5.30
C PHE A 48 2.66 -7.68 -4.29
N LYS A 49 3.71 -8.46 -4.55
CA LYS A 49 4.17 -9.49 -3.62
C LYS A 49 5.13 -8.86 -2.62
N TRP A 50 4.94 -9.18 -1.35
CA TRP A 50 5.85 -8.80 -0.27
C TRP A 50 5.97 -9.95 0.72
N LYS A 51 7.18 -10.51 0.86
CA LYS A 51 7.44 -11.70 1.68
C LYS A 51 6.43 -12.82 1.36
N ASP A 52 5.66 -13.27 2.34
CA ASP A 52 4.70 -14.36 2.23
C ASP A 52 3.34 -13.93 1.62
N GLY A 53 3.05 -12.64 1.51
CA GLY A 53 1.72 -12.12 1.19
C GLY A 53 1.61 -11.32 -0.11
N TRP A 54 0.37 -11.20 -0.60
CA TRP A 54 0.00 -10.15 -1.55
C TRP A 54 -0.45 -8.92 -0.79
N ARG A 55 -0.10 -7.73 -1.29
CA ARG A 55 -0.39 -6.46 -0.65
C ARG A 55 -0.87 -5.41 -1.65
N ILE A 56 -1.56 -4.40 -1.15
CA ILE A 56 -1.91 -3.18 -1.87
C ILE A 56 -1.48 -1.94 -1.09
N SER A 57 -1.21 -0.86 -1.80
CA SER A 57 -0.95 0.45 -1.22
C SER A 57 -2.26 1.23 -1.01
N VAL A 58 -2.34 2.00 0.07
CA VAL A 58 -3.49 2.88 0.37
C VAL A 58 -3.09 4.32 0.71
N GLY A 59 -1.79 4.65 0.64
CA GLY A 59 -1.32 5.99 0.92
C GLY A 59 0.18 6.09 0.87
N SER A 60 0.71 7.25 0.50
CA SER A 60 2.14 7.52 0.52
C SER A 60 2.44 8.86 1.19
N VAL A 61 3.67 9.00 1.65
CA VAL A 61 4.27 10.28 2.06
C VAL A 61 5.42 10.56 1.11
N SER A 62 5.47 11.77 0.57
CA SER A 62 6.49 12.17 -0.42
C SER A 62 7.20 13.44 0.03
N ILE A 63 8.48 13.57 -0.34
CA ILE A 63 9.27 14.81 -0.23
C ILE A 63 9.68 15.20 -1.65
N GLY A 64 9.14 16.31 -2.15
CA GLY A 64 9.27 16.68 -3.55
C GLY A 64 8.69 15.59 -4.45
N LEU A 65 9.51 15.07 -5.37
CA LEU A 65 9.12 14.03 -6.33
C LEU A 65 9.40 12.60 -5.84
N LYS A 66 9.99 12.44 -4.65
CA LYS A 66 10.37 11.14 -4.11
C LYS A 66 9.36 10.64 -3.09
N ILE A 67 8.94 9.38 -3.23
CA ILE A 67 8.12 8.69 -2.23
C ILE A 67 9.04 8.21 -1.09
N GLU A 68 8.83 8.76 0.10
CA GLU A 68 9.58 8.40 1.32
C GLU A 68 9.05 7.12 1.95
N SER A 69 7.72 7.01 2.00
CA SER A 69 7.06 5.85 2.60
C SER A 69 5.70 5.58 2.00
N VAL A 70 5.25 4.33 2.10
CA VAL A 70 3.95 3.86 1.61
C VAL A 70 3.27 3.01 2.67
N LYS A 71 2.00 3.30 2.97
CA LYS A 71 1.12 2.48 3.80
C LYS A 71 0.51 1.38 2.95
N THR A 72 0.62 0.14 3.44
CA THR A 72 0.19 -1.05 2.70
C THR A 72 -0.55 -2.02 3.60
N TYR A 73 -1.54 -2.71 3.04
CA TYR A 73 -2.27 -3.79 3.72
C TYR A 73 -2.08 -5.10 2.97
N ARG A 74 -2.02 -6.20 3.72
CA ARG A 74 -2.05 -7.57 3.22
C ARG A 74 -3.46 -7.90 2.74
N LEU A 75 -3.53 -8.69 1.66
CA LEU A 75 -4.76 -9.30 1.17
C LEU A 75 -4.88 -10.71 1.74
N VAL A 76 -5.97 -10.98 2.47
CA VAL A 76 -6.32 -12.30 2.98
C VAL A 76 -7.66 -12.73 2.37
N PRO A 77 -7.83 -13.97 1.88
CA PRO A 77 -9.12 -14.42 1.35
C PRO A 77 -10.24 -14.27 2.37
N PHE A 78 -11.41 -13.78 1.93
CA PHE A 78 -12.55 -13.47 2.79
C PHE A 78 -12.91 -14.59 3.78
N ASN A 79 -12.95 -15.84 3.29
CA ASN A 79 -13.34 -17.02 4.08
C ASN A 79 -12.29 -17.50 5.09
N THR A 80 -11.08 -16.95 5.05
CA THR A 80 -9.98 -17.33 5.96
C THR A 80 -9.77 -16.34 7.09
N TYR A 81 -10.44 -15.19 7.04
CA TYR A 81 -10.35 -14.17 8.05
C TYR A 81 -11.47 -14.33 9.08
N GLU A 82 -11.12 -14.46 10.36
CA GLU A 82 -12.09 -14.70 11.44
C GLU A 82 -12.54 -13.41 12.14
N GLY A 83 -11.89 -12.28 11.88
CA GLY A 83 -12.25 -10.99 12.48
C GLY A 83 -13.48 -10.34 11.85
N GLU A 84 -13.81 -9.16 12.38
CA GLU A 84 -14.88 -8.29 11.90
C GLU A 84 -14.59 -7.80 10.47
N LYS A 85 -15.60 -7.89 9.62
CA LYS A 85 -15.54 -7.55 8.20
C LYS A 85 -16.52 -6.45 7.92
N PHE A 86 -16.09 -5.41 7.23
CA PHE A 86 -16.93 -4.28 6.89
C PHE A 86 -16.54 -3.69 5.54
N THR A 87 -17.48 -3.04 4.89
CA THR A 87 -17.27 -2.26 3.66
C THR A 87 -16.81 -0.85 4.01
N TYR A 88 -16.30 -0.12 3.00
CA TYR A 88 -15.94 1.29 3.17
C TYR A 88 -17.15 2.15 3.61
N GLU A 89 -18.37 1.84 3.12
CA GLU A 89 -19.58 2.55 3.54
C GLU A 89 -19.90 2.29 5.01
N GLU A 90 -19.84 1.04 5.46
CA GLU A 90 -20.08 0.66 6.85
C GLU A 90 -19.07 1.30 7.81
N SER A 91 -17.81 1.52 7.38
CA SER A 91 -16.78 2.13 8.23
C SER A 91 -17.13 3.56 8.68
N HIS A 92 -17.97 4.28 7.94
CA HIS A 92 -18.41 5.64 8.29
C HIS A 92 -19.46 5.65 9.40
N ASN A 93 -20.15 4.53 9.58
CA ASN A 93 -21.19 4.33 10.58
C ASN A 93 -20.66 3.70 11.88
N LEU A 94 -19.38 3.29 11.90
CA LEU A 94 -18.73 2.79 13.12
C LEU A 94 -18.57 3.92 14.14
N ASP A 95 -18.83 3.64 15.42
CA ASP A 95 -18.64 4.61 16.51
C ASP A 95 -17.19 5.14 16.55
N ASP A 96 -16.99 6.35 17.06
CA ASP A 96 -15.67 7.00 17.19
C ASP A 96 -14.71 6.19 18.09
N ASN A 97 -15.24 5.34 18.98
CA ASN A 97 -14.46 4.41 19.80
C ASN A 97 -13.96 3.18 19.03
N HIS A 98 -14.43 2.97 17.81
CA HIS A 98 -14.03 1.82 17.01
C HIS A 98 -12.67 2.10 16.36
N VAL A 99 -11.64 1.37 16.81
CA VAL A 99 -10.23 1.50 16.37
C VAL A 99 -10.07 1.44 14.84
N SER A 100 -11.02 0.84 14.12
CA SER A 100 -11.02 0.70 12.67
C SER A 100 -11.56 1.91 11.90
N ARG A 101 -12.21 2.91 12.52
CA ARG A 101 -12.81 4.06 11.81
C ARG A 101 -11.79 4.86 10.97
N PHE A 102 -10.52 4.84 11.37
CA PHE A 102 -9.40 5.46 10.62
C PHE A 102 -8.44 4.43 9.99
N SER A 103 -8.83 3.15 9.97
CA SER A 103 -8.03 2.03 9.47
C SER A 103 -8.75 1.32 8.33
N TYR A 104 -7.98 0.67 7.48
CA TYR A 104 -8.53 -0.25 6.48
C TYR A 104 -8.51 -1.71 6.99
N GLU A 105 -8.00 -1.97 8.20
CA GLU A 105 -7.96 -3.32 8.79
C GLU A 105 -9.38 -3.90 8.94
N GLY A 106 -9.62 -5.10 8.40
CA GLY A 106 -10.94 -5.72 8.38
C GLY A 106 -11.81 -5.32 7.18
N MET A 107 -11.36 -4.38 6.36
CA MET A 107 -12.15 -3.89 5.23
C MET A 107 -12.20 -4.91 4.09
N ILE A 108 -13.40 -5.12 3.55
CA ILE A 108 -13.68 -5.96 2.40
C ILE A 108 -13.29 -5.20 1.12
N VAL A 109 -12.45 -5.83 0.29
CA VAL A 109 -12.09 -5.37 -1.05
C VAL A 109 -12.29 -6.50 -2.06
N LYS A 110 -12.48 -6.17 -3.33
CA LYS A 110 -12.80 -7.16 -4.36
C LYS A 110 -11.91 -7.09 -5.59
N LYS A 111 -11.80 -8.23 -6.28
CA LYS A 111 -11.20 -8.33 -7.62
C LYS A 111 -11.97 -9.35 -8.44
N GLY A 112 -12.69 -8.87 -9.45
CA GLY A 112 -13.65 -9.70 -10.17
C GLY A 112 -14.73 -10.20 -9.20
N LYS A 113 -14.88 -11.52 -9.10
CA LYS A 113 -15.85 -12.18 -8.19
C LYS A 113 -15.25 -12.55 -6.83
N GLU A 114 -13.96 -12.33 -6.62
CA GLU A 114 -13.27 -12.69 -5.39
C GLU A 114 -13.24 -11.54 -4.40
N GLN A 115 -13.42 -11.86 -3.13
CA GLN A 115 -13.34 -10.92 -2.00
C GLN A 115 -12.13 -11.24 -1.12
N TYR A 116 -11.52 -10.16 -0.62
CA TYR A 116 -10.36 -10.17 0.24
C TYR A 116 -10.59 -9.23 1.41
N ILE A 117 -9.92 -9.49 2.52
CA ILE A 117 -9.86 -8.61 3.68
C ILE A 117 -8.49 -7.96 3.72
N LEU A 118 -8.47 -6.66 4.00
CA LEU A 118 -7.27 -5.91 4.27
C LEU A 118 -6.81 -6.15 5.71
N THR A 119 -5.58 -6.62 5.86
CA THR A 119 -5.00 -6.91 7.17
C THR A 119 -3.55 -6.43 7.31
N GLU A 120 -3.03 -6.46 8.52
CA GLU A 120 -1.62 -6.27 8.85
C GLU A 120 -1.01 -4.98 8.27
N LEU A 121 -1.45 -3.79 8.68
CA LEU A 121 -0.82 -2.53 8.24
C LEU A 121 0.73 -2.57 8.34
N LEU A 122 1.38 -2.32 7.20
CA LEU A 122 2.84 -2.19 7.06
C LEU A 122 3.19 -0.90 6.34
N ILE A 123 4.13 -0.15 6.90
CA ILE A 123 4.74 0.99 6.23
C ILE A 123 6.06 0.57 5.59
N LEU A 124 6.14 0.67 4.27
CA LEU A 124 7.37 0.46 3.52
C LEU A 124 8.11 1.80 3.37
N ILE A 125 9.40 1.83 3.68
CA ILE A 125 10.25 3.03 3.67
C ILE A 125 11.38 2.81 2.67
N SER A 126 11.70 3.82 1.86
CA SER A 126 12.82 3.75 0.91
C SER A 126 14.14 3.43 1.62
N ASP A 127 14.90 2.46 1.11
CA ASP A 127 16.19 2.05 1.68
C ASP A 127 17.38 2.97 1.32
N GLU A 128 17.15 4.02 0.50
CA GLU A 128 18.12 5.11 0.23
C GLU A 128 18.67 5.72 1.54
N LYS A 129 17.91 5.61 2.65
CA LYS A 129 18.33 6.01 3.99
C LYS A 129 19.42 5.15 4.63
N LYS A 130 19.86 4.03 4.04
CA LYS A 130 21.07 3.30 4.47
C LYS A 130 22.37 3.83 3.85
N ILE A 131 22.31 4.53 2.71
CA ILE A 131 23.51 4.88 1.93
C ILE A 131 24.22 6.13 2.48
N GLU A 132 23.51 7.03 3.17
CA GLU A 132 24.13 8.21 3.80
C GLU A 132 24.90 7.88 5.09
N THR A 133 24.47 6.87 5.86
CA THR A 133 25.16 6.49 7.11
C THR A 133 26.48 5.77 6.87
N THR A 134 26.62 4.99 5.78
CA THR A 134 27.86 4.26 5.47
C THR A 134 28.96 5.18 4.91
N LYS A 135 28.60 6.26 4.19
CA LYS A 135 29.60 7.22 3.68
C LYS A 135 30.25 8.06 4.77
N GLN A 136 29.55 8.35 5.88
CA GLN A 136 30.13 9.06 7.02
C GLN A 136 31.08 8.19 7.87
N LEU A 137 30.87 6.87 7.89
CA LEU A 137 31.70 5.93 8.67
C LEU A 137 32.97 5.46 7.95
N THR A 138 33.17 5.83 6.68
CA THR A 138 34.39 5.47 5.91
C THR A 138 35.35 6.67 5.74
N LEU A 139 35.04 7.81 6.39
CA LEU A 139 35.83 9.05 6.36
C LEU A 139 36.51 9.36 7.70
N PHE A 140 36.56 8.41 8.63
CA PHE A 140 37.32 8.48 9.88
C PHE A 140 38.10 7.19 10.12
#